data_AF-A0A955GYB4-F1
#
_entry.id   AF-A0A955GYB4-F1
#
_cell.length_a   1.000
_cell.length_b   1.000
_cell.length_c   1.000
_cell.angle_alpha   90.00
_cell.angle_beta   90.00
_cell.angle_gamma   90.00
#
_symmetry.space_group_name_H-M   'P 1'
#
loop_
_entity.id
_entity.type
_entity.pdbx_description
1 polymer ?
#
loop_
_entity_poly.entity_id
_entity_poly.type
_entity_poly.pdbx_seq_one_letter_code
_entity_poly.pdbx_strand_id
1 'polypeptide(L)'
;MFGFNEKKLHPDPDAILPGGGNEDNDNELEKEKLEELKYILSRGRISGAKELLESFPLPEEKLKSPEIQEAVYEGLRSLLSGDEVYKAKELLESFPLPEEKYKELFEIFNENIEVQILIQVQSKTVLDKNIKKTIDIFGTSADKESYEMIKCVADARDKSEIPQYLLDMGIKNVGDTGINQLENWFRVLKQEMLKEDFDPKVLVENEFAKIYFKKYIRFDQAEWTGEGHNFDEILERYIEVSKSSEYDIEPLNPNYTPSPVLNIDKVSKEARVGFEYSEQFVNRFTTLVEDIKNAKELYESDDRNKLSSIAKDLDVILKTEITKLKEKLETVPEKGRPFLEKRLEKLESINTRSIESFQENYKFLSGLKGTENLLRKAIFTFSYAKNRQALSYNIDRINTKRPNKEDISWVLNFIDHITNQETFADYFTDKEALSVFEKTINTSALSEELNLMENQDTIGTKKMQFVPTRGLLLEFSGHMADACWADKYSDTIPATFPNFTSVSMIQNPGTANERIAGSCLLIETTSKNGDPLLVIRGLNPIENVINELKVSDFYKKYTEYIKELADRTGRKLAIVIDDHSGGSSTNRPTLFSYLSSLELKRVNVPYDDTEFNGYDITSVTYLVE
;
A
#
# COMPACT_ATOMS: atom_id res chain seq x y z
N MET A 1 35.62 -34.07 65.42
CA MET A 1 37.02 -33.68 65.65
C MET A 1 37.89 -34.70 64.92
N PHE A 2 38.68 -34.22 63.95
CA PHE A 2 39.76 -34.88 63.21
C PHE A 2 39.39 -36.12 62.34
N GLY A 3 39.73 -36.22 61.06
CA GLY A 3 40.53 -35.36 60.18
C GLY A 3 41.31 -36.22 59.16
N PHE A 4 41.58 -35.60 58.01
CA PHE A 4 42.54 -35.93 56.92
C PHE A 4 42.07 -36.87 55.79
N ASN A 5 41.80 -36.35 54.58
CA ASN A 5 42.72 -35.94 53.47
C ASN A 5 43.37 -37.15 52.77
N GLU A 6 43.53 -37.26 51.46
CA GLU A 6 43.37 -36.41 50.27
C GLU A 6 43.67 -37.35 49.07
N LYS A 7 43.02 -37.19 47.89
CA LYS A 7 43.73 -37.08 46.59
C LYS A 7 42.79 -37.08 45.37
N LYS A 8 43.18 -36.18 44.47
CA LYS A 8 42.68 -35.79 43.15
C LYS A 8 42.57 -36.93 42.12
N LEU A 9 41.62 -36.79 41.19
CA LEU A 9 41.69 -37.32 39.83
C LEU A 9 41.17 -36.26 38.86
N HIS A 10 42.00 -35.94 37.85
CA HIS A 10 41.68 -35.10 36.70
C HIS A 10 40.76 -35.85 35.73
N PRO A 11 39.89 -35.16 34.97
CA PRO A 11 39.04 -35.79 33.97
C PRO A 11 39.81 -36.11 32.67
N ASP A 12 39.48 -37.27 32.11
CA ASP A 12 39.99 -37.86 30.87
C ASP A 12 39.42 -37.11 29.64
N PRO A 13 40.24 -36.65 28.67
CA PRO A 13 39.77 -35.93 27.50
C PRO A 13 39.23 -36.81 26.35
N ASP A 14 39.18 -38.14 26.49
CA ASP A 14 38.75 -39.05 25.40
C ASP A 14 37.38 -39.71 25.61
N ALA A 15 36.43 -39.02 26.27
CA ALA A 15 35.03 -39.45 26.27
C ALA A 15 34.34 -39.07 24.95
N ILE A 16 34.52 -39.90 23.93
CA ILE A 16 33.69 -39.92 22.71
C ILE A 16 32.26 -40.26 23.12
N LEU A 17 31.41 -39.24 23.22
CA LEU A 17 29.97 -39.41 23.18
C LEU A 17 29.57 -39.75 21.74
N PRO A 18 28.75 -40.78 21.48
CA PRO A 18 28.25 -41.02 20.13
C PRO A 18 27.28 -39.90 19.77
N GLY A 19 27.76 -38.95 18.98
CA GLY A 19 26.94 -38.01 18.23
C GLY A 19 26.19 -38.75 17.13
N GLY A 20 25.06 -39.37 17.47
CA GLY A 20 24.01 -39.69 16.53
C GLY A 20 23.10 -38.46 16.39
N GLY A 21 23.48 -37.53 15.52
CA GLY A 21 22.58 -36.46 15.10
C GLY A 21 21.39 -37.05 14.33
N ASN A 22 20.21 -36.46 14.52
CA ASN A 22 18.92 -36.78 13.92
C ASN A 22 18.86 -36.52 12.38
N GLU A 23 19.89 -36.90 11.60
CA GLU A 23 19.88 -36.69 10.15
C GLU A 23 18.73 -37.41 9.43
N ASP A 24 18.21 -38.51 9.99
CA ASP A 24 17.09 -39.26 9.41
C ASP A 24 15.72 -38.60 9.64
N ASN A 25 15.50 -37.92 10.77
CA ASN A 25 14.22 -37.25 11.09
C ASN A 25 14.06 -35.91 10.35
N ASP A 26 15.16 -35.16 10.20
CA ASP A 26 15.13 -33.88 9.48
C ASP A 26 14.87 -34.09 7.98
N ASN A 27 15.39 -35.18 7.40
CA ASN A 27 15.12 -35.58 6.00
C ASN A 27 13.67 -36.05 5.77
N GLU A 28 13.04 -36.68 6.77
CA GLU A 28 11.66 -37.15 6.65
C GLU A 28 10.65 -35.99 6.74
N LEU A 29 10.88 -35.06 7.67
CA LEU A 29 10.07 -33.84 7.79
C LEU A 29 10.21 -32.94 6.55
N GLU A 30 11.43 -32.75 6.04
CA GLU A 30 11.65 -31.97 4.81
C GLU A 30 10.88 -32.58 3.63
N LYS A 31 10.90 -33.91 3.49
CA LYS A 31 10.19 -34.63 2.43
C LYS A 31 8.67 -34.47 2.55
N GLU A 32 8.12 -34.53 3.77
CA GLU A 32 6.70 -34.29 4.02
C GLU A 32 6.30 -32.87 3.59
N LYS A 33 7.11 -31.86 3.98
CA LYS A 33 6.86 -30.46 3.63
C LYS A 33 7.00 -30.19 2.13
N LEU A 34 7.91 -30.89 1.44
CA LEU A 34 8.03 -30.82 0.00
C LEU A 34 6.79 -31.39 -0.72
N GLU A 35 6.24 -32.51 -0.24
CA GLU A 35 4.99 -33.07 -0.78
C GLU A 35 3.77 -32.19 -0.50
N GLU A 36 3.70 -31.58 0.69
CA GLU A 36 2.70 -30.58 1.04
C GLU A 36 2.77 -29.37 0.09
N LEU A 37 3.98 -28.85 -0.15
CA LEU A 37 4.20 -27.73 -1.07
C LEU A 37 3.76 -28.08 -2.49
N LYS A 38 4.11 -29.27 -3.00
CA LYS A 38 3.67 -29.74 -4.32
C LYS A 38 2.15 -29.77 -4.42
N TYR A 39 1.47 -30.31 -3.42
CA TYR A 39 0.01 -30.38 -3.40
C TYR A 39 -0.65 -29.00 -3.42
N ILE A 40 -0.09 -28.05 -2.66
CA ILE A 40 -0.59 -26.68 -2.60
C ILE A 40 -0.37 -25.96 -3.94
N LEU A 41 0.82 -26.10 -4.52
CA LEU A 41 1.19 -25.47 -5.80
C LEU A 41 0.38 -26.01 -6.97
N SER A 42 0.15 -27.33 -7.06
CA SER A 42 -0.68 -27.93 -8.14
C SER A 42 -2.15 -27.52 -8.11
N ARG A 43 -2.61 -26.99 -6.97
CA ARG A 43 -3.94 -26.39 -6.80
C ARG A 43 -3.96 -24.89 -7.08
N GLY A 44 -2.83 -24.28 -7.43
CA GLY A 44 -2.69 -22.84 -7.64
C GLY A 44 -2.81 -22.00 -6.37
N ARG A 45 -2.56 -22.59 -5.18
CA ARG A 45 -2.75 -21.92 -3.88
C ARG A 45 -1.48 -21.20 -3.43
N ILE A 46 -1.27 -19.98 -3.91
CA ILE A 46 -0.04 -19.21 -3.68
C ILE A 46 0.14 -18.84 -2.21
N SER A 47 -0.91 -18.36 -1.54
CA SER A 47 -0.84 -17.97 -0.12
C SER A 47 -0.39 -19.13 0.77
N GLY A 48 -0.98 -20.32 0.58
CA GLY A 48 -0.58 -21.51 1.34
C GLY A 48 0.87 -21.93 1.05
N ALA A 49 1.36 -21.74 -0.17
CA ALA A 49 2.74 -22.07 -0.53
C ALA A 49 3.72 -21.09 0.14
N LYS A 50 3.37 -19.80 0.18
CA LYS A 50 4.14 -18.77 0.89
C LYS A 50 4.16 -19.02 2.39
N GLU A 51 3.00 -19.26 3.00
CA GLU A 51 2.87 -19.59 4.43
C GLU A 51 3.72 -20.82 4.81
N LEU A 52 3.72 -21.85 3.96
CA LEU A 52 4.52 -23.05 4.16
C LEU A 52 6.03 -22.74 4.09
N LEU A 53 6.48 -21.98 3.08
CA LEU A 53 7.89 -21.63 2.93
C LEU A 53 8.39 -20.64 3.98
N GLU A 54 7.51 -19.82 4.55
CA GLU A 54 7.84 -18.94 5.66
C GLU A 54 7.97 -19.70 6.99
N SER A 55 7.15 -20.74 7.19
CA SER A 55 7.22 -21.60 8.38
C SER A 55 8.31 -22.67 8.28
N PHE A 56 8.61 -23.12 7.06
CA PHE A 56 9.62 -24.13 6.78
C PHE A 56 10.38 -23.77 5.47
N PRO A 57 11.43 -22.93 5.57
CA PRO A 57 12.21 -22.53 4.40
C PRO A 57 12.89 -23.74 3.75
N LEU A 58 12.59 -23.97 2.48
CA LEU A 58 13.23 -25.02 1.69
C LEU A 58 14.42 -24.46 0.90
N PRO A 59 15.48 -25.26 0.67
CA PRO A 59 16.60 -24.84 -0.18
C PRO A 59 16.15 -24.48 -1.60
N GLU A 60 16.77 -23.45 -2.19
CA GLU A 60 16.42 -22.97 -3.54
C GLU A 60 16.52 -24.07 -4.61
N GLU A 61 17.46 -25.00 -4.43
CA GLU A 61 17.66 -26.17 -5.29
C GLU A 61 16.41 -27.09 -5.32
N LYS A 62 15.71 -27.22 -4.19
CA LYS A 62 14.46 -28.00 -4.09
C LYS A 62 13.28 -27.27 -4.72
N LEU A 63 13.23 -25.94 -4.58
CA LEU A 63 12.20 -25.11 -5.24
C LEU A 63 12.35 -25.14 -6.77
N LYS A 64 13.55 -25.39 -7.26
CA LYS A 64 13.85 -25.60 -8.69
C LYS A 64 13.79 -27.06 -9.13
N SER A 65 13.36 -27.98 -8.25
CA SER A 65 13.30 -29.40 -8.60
C SER A 65 12.21 -29.67 -9.65
N PRO A 66 12.39 -30.66 -10.53
CA PRO A 66 11.39 -31.00 -11.55
C PRO A 66 9.99 -31.23 -10.98
N GLU A 67 9.88 -31.81 -9.80
CA GLU A 67 8.60 -32.12 -9.14
C GLU A 67 7.85 -30.86 -8.70
N ILE A 68 8.56 -29.86 -8.16
CA ILE A 68 7.97 -28.58 -7.80
C ILE A 68 7.59 -27.80 -9.06
N GLN A 69 8.47 -27.80 -10.06
CA GLN A 69 8.21 -27.13 -11.34
C GLN A 69 6.98 -27.72 -12.05
N GLU A 70 6.78 -29.03 -11.98
CA GLU A 70 5.57 -29.68 -12.51
C GLU A 70 4.32 -29.28 -11.71
N ALA A 71 4.40 -29.24 -10.38
CA ALA A 71 3.30 -28.77 -9.54
C ALA A 71 2.92 -27.31 -9.84
N VAL A 72 3.90 -26.42 -9.99
CA VAL A 72 3.66 -25.02 -10.40
C VAL A 72 3.00 -24.97 -11.77
N TYR A 73 3.48 -25.77 -12.73
CA TYR A 73 2.91 -25.87 -14.07
C TYR A 73 1.45 -26.34 -14.06
N GLU A 74 1.11 -27.37 -13.29
CA GLU A 74 -0.28 -27.84 -13.11
C GLU A 74 -1.17 -26.76 -12.48
N GLY A 75 -0.68 -26.10 -11.43
CA GLY A 75 -1.37 -25.00 -10.77
C GLY A 75 -1.66 -23.85 -11.72
N LEU A 76 -0.68 -23.48 -12.55
CA LEU A 76 -0.83 -22.46 -13.58
C LEU A 76 -1.87 -22.84 -14.61
N ARG A 77 -1.84 -24.07 -15.13
CA ARG A 77 -2.86 -24.53 -16.08
C ARG A 77 -4.25 -24.44 -15.48
N SER A 78 -4.41 -24.87 -14.23
CA SER A 78 -5.69 -24.79 -13.51
C SER A 78 -6.18 -23.35 -13.38
N LEU A 79 -5.31 -22.43 -12.95
CA LEU A 79 -5.65 -21.00 -12.81
C LEU A 79 -6.00 -20.35 -14.15
N LEU A 80 -5.17 -20.57 -15.17
CA LEU A 80 -5.36 -19.99 -16.50
C LEU A 80 -6.60 -20.55 -17.21
N SER A 81 -6.92 -21.83 -17.03
CA SER A 81 -8.18 -22.41 -17.52
C SER A 81 -9.41 -21.88 -16.80
N GLY A 82 -9.25 -21.39 -15.57
CA GLY A 82 -10.29 -20.70 -14.81
C GLY A 82 -10.35 -19.19 -15.03
N ASP A 83 -9.57 -18.65 -15.98
CA ASP A 83 -9.43 -17.21 -16.26
C ASP A 83 -8.91 -16.38 -15.07
N GLU A 84 -8.19 -17.02 -14.15
CA GLU A 84 -7.63 -16.42 -12.94
C GLU A 84 -6.24 -15.82 -13.23
N VAL A 85 -6.16 -14.92 -14.23
CA VAL A 85 -4.90 -14.37 -14.77
C VAL A 85 -4.06 -13.67 -13.70
N TYR A 86 -4.68 -12.94 -12.78
CA TYR A 86 -3.99 -12.24 -11.70
C TYR A 86 -3.28 -13.23 -10.75
N LYS A 87 -3.96 -14.30 -10.35
CA LYS A 87 -3.37 -15.35 -9.51
C LYS A 87 -2.26 -16.08 -10.27
N ALA A 88 -2.46 -16.37 -11.56
CA ALA A 88 -1.43 -17.00 -12.37
C ALA A 88 -0.16 -16.14 -12.46
N LYS A 89 -0.30 -14.82 -12.59
CA LYS A 89 0.81 -13.87 -12.56
C LYS A 89 1.57 -13.91 -11.23
N GLU A 90 0.85 -13.84 -10.11
CA GLU A 90 1.46 -13.90 -8.77
C GLU A 90 2.21 -15.23 -8.54
N LEU A 91 1.66 -16.35 -9.06
CA LEU A 91 2.31 -17.66 -9.00
C LEU A 91 3.62 -17.69 -9.79
N LEU A 92 3.63 -17.14 -11.02
CA LEU A 92 4.83 -17.05 -11.87
C LEU A 92 5.92 -16.15 -11.31
N GLU A 93 5.53 -15.03 -10.68
CA GLU A 93 6.48 -14.12 -10.01
C GLU A 93 7.13 -14.79 -8.79
N SER A 94 6.41 -15.71 -8.13
CA SER A 94 6.90 -16.43 -6.94
C SER A 94 7.69 -17.68 -7.30
N PHE A 95 7.30 -18.39 -8.37
CA PHE A 95 7.89 -19.64 -8.81
C PHE A 95 8.07 -19.64 -10.35
N PRO A 96 9.17 -19.08 -10.86
CA PRO A 96 9.44 -19.07 -12.29
C PRO A 96 9.61 -20.49 -12.85
N LEU A 97 9.09 -20.71 -14.06
CA LEU A 97 9.18 -21.99 -14.77
C LEU A 97 10.42 -22.06 -15.67
N PRO A 98 10.87 -23.28 -16.04
CA PRO A 98 11.82 -23.45 -17.14
C PRO A 98 11.20 -23.03 -18.48
N GLU A 99 12.04 -22.60 -19.42
CA GLU A 99 11.64 -21.99 -20.68
C GLU A 99 10.74 -22.89 -21.54
N GLU A 100 10.98 -24.20 -21.49
CA GLU A 100 10.22 -25.21 -22.22
C GLU A 100 8.74 -25.23 -21.80
N LYS A 101 8.45 -24.99 -20.52
CA LYS A 101 7.08 -24.98 -19.99
C LYS A 101 6.31 -23.73 -20.39
N TYR A 102 6.98 -22.58 -20.55
CA TYR A 102 6.34 -21.38 -21.09
C TYR A 102 5.86 -21.59 -22.53
N LYS A 103 6.65 -22.27 -23.37
CA LYS A 103 6.24 -22.63 -24.73
C LYS A 103 5.00 -23.52 -24.73
N GLU A 104 4.98 -24.53 -23.87
CA GLU A 104 3.84 -25.44 -23.74
C GLU A 104 2.56 -24.70 -23.31
N LEU A 105 2.64 -23.83 -22.30
CA LEU A 105 1.51 -22.98 -21.89
C LEU A 105 1.04 -22.06 -23.03
N PHE A 106 1.98 -21.48 -23.76
CA PHE A 106 1.68 -20.56 -24.86
C PHE A 106 0.91 -21.24 -25.99
N GLU A 107 1.25 -22.50 -26.31
CA GLU A 107 0.55 -23.33 -27.28
C GLU A 107 -0.85 -23.76 -26.78
N ILE A 108 -0.97 -24.10 -25.50
CA ILE A 108 -2.25 -24.51 -24.89
C ILE A 108 -3.25 -23.36 -24.87
N PHE A 109 -2.81 -22.15 -24.51
CA PHE A 109 -3.65 -20.96 -24.35
C PHE A 109 -3.63 -20.05 -25.58
N ASN A 110 -3.51 -20.64 -26.77
CA ASN A 110 -3.32 -19.88 -28.01
C ASN A 110 -4.50 -18.96 -28.42
N GLU A 111 -5.68 -19.18 -27.85
CA GLU A 111 -6.88 -18.37 -28.08
C GLU A 111 -7.05 -17.23 -27.07
N ASN A 112 -6.30 -17.21 -25.96
CA ASN A 112 -6.38 -16.17 -24.93
C ASN A 112 -5.16 -15.25 -24.96
N ILE A 113 -5.31 -14.10 -25.61
CA ILE A 113 -4.24 -13.12 -25.82
C ILE A 113 -3.70 -12.54 -24.51
N GLU A 114 -4.54 -12.30 -23.51
CA GLU A 114 -4.09 -11.77 -22.22
C GLU A 114 -3.17 -12.75 -21.50
N VAL A 115 -3.53 -14.04 -21.56
CA VAL A 115 -2.69 -15.13 -21.05
C VAL A 115 -1.39 -15.24 -21.86
N GLN A 116 -1.43 -15.12 -23.19
CA GLN A 116 -0.23 -15.12 -24.01
C GLN A 116 0.70 -13.94 -23.72
N ILE A 117 0.16 -12.75 -23.48
CA ILE A 117 0.94 -11.57 -23.04
C ILE A 117 1.61 -11.88 -21.70
N LEU A 118 0.88 -12.40 -20.71
CA LEU A 118 1.43 -12.77 -19.40
C LEU A 118 2.59 -13.78 -19.55
N ILE A 119 2.39 -14.84 -20.34
CA ILE A 119 3.40 -15.86 -20.58
C ILE A 119 4.63 -15.26 -21.27
N GLN A 120 4.43 -14.42 -22.30
CA GLN A 120 5.53 -13.78 -23.02
C GLN A 120 6.34 -12.82 -22.14
N VAL A 121 5.71 -12.12 -21.18
CA VAL A 121 6.42 -11.26 -20.21
C VAL A 121 7.38 -12.05 -19.33
N GLN A 122 7.04 -13.29 -18.97
CA GLN A 122 7.84 -14.13 -18.09
C GLN A 122 8.89 -14.97 -18.85
N SER A 123 8.62 -15.28 -20.12
CA SER A 123 9.51 -16.02 -21.00
C SER A 123 10.73 -15.20 -21.43
N LYS A 124 11.90 -15.84 -21.50
CA LYS A 124 13.14 -15.22 -21.99
C LYS A 124 13.22 -15.23 -23.52
N THR A 125 12.52 -16.16 -24.16
CA THR A 125 12.48 -16.27 -25.62
C THR A 125 11.28 -15.55 -26.20
N VAL A 126 11.40 -15.11 -27.46
CA VAL A 126 10.26 -14.54 -28.18
C VAL A 126 9.41 -15.69 -28.70
N LEU A 127 8.22 -15.85 -28.12
CA LEU A 127 7.21 -16.86 -28.47
C LEU A 127 6.34 -16.37 -29.63
N ASP A 128 5.97 -15.08 -29.62
CA ASP A 128 5.29 -14.42 -30.72
C ASP A 128 5.84 -12.99 -30.92
N LYS A 129 6.17 -12.65 -32.17
CA LYS A 129 6.79 -11.36 -32.52
C LYS A 129 5.85 -10.18 -32.28
N ASN A 130 4.56 -10.33 -32.57
CA ASN A 130 3.56 -9.27 -32.42
C ASN A 130 3.22 -9.05 -30.95
N ILE A 131 3.12 -10.11 -30.15
CA ILE A 131 2.95 -10.00 -28.69
C ILE A 131 4.18 -9.33 -28.07
N LYS A 132 5.39 -9.74 -28.47
CA LYS A 132 6.62 -9.08 -28.01
C LYS A 132 6.64 -7.59 -28.34
N LYS A 133 6.24 -7.22 -29.56
CA LYS A 133 6.12 -5.81 -29.97
C LYS A 133 5.06 -5.05 -29.19
N THR A 134 3.95 -5.70 -28.86
CA THR A 134 2.91 -5.14 -28.00
C THR A 134 3.49 -4.83 -26.61
N ILE A 135 4.19 -5.78 -25.99
CA ILE A 135 4.85 -5.57 -24.69
C ILE A 135 5.92 -4.48 -24.75
N ASP A 136 6.70 -4.41 -25.83
CA ASP A 136 7.76 -3.40 -25.97
C ASP A 136 7.21 -1.97 -26.05
N ILE A 137 6.06 -1.79 -26.71
CA ILE A 137 5.44 -0.47 -26.92
C ILE A 137 4.58 -0.08 -25.70
N PHE A 138 3.77 -1.02 -25.21
CA PHE A 138 2.74 -0.74 -24.21
C PHE A 138 3.15 -1.13 -22.79
N GLY A 139 4.19 -1.95 -22.62
CA GLY A 139 4.74 -2.28 -21.32
C GLY A 139 3.73 -3.01 -20.44
N THR A 140 3.60 -2.54 -19.19
CA THR A 140 2.60 -3.06 -18.24
C THR A 140 1.16 -2.73 -18.63
N SER A 141 0.95 -1.86 -19.62
CA SER A 141 -0.37 -1.51 -20.15
C SER A 141 -0.80 -2.39 -21.33
N ALA A 142 0.05 -3.32 -21.78
CA ALA A 142 -0.25 -4.26 -22.85
C ALA A 142 -1.47 -5.12 -22.51
N ASP A 143 -2.36 -5.27 -23.48
CA ASP A 143 -3.66 -5.93 -23.40
C ASP A 143 -4.06 -6.47 -24.78
N LYS A 144 -5.27 -7.01 -24.88
CA LYS A 144 -5.79 -7.55 -26.13
C LYS A 144 -5.94 -6.48 -27.21
N GLU A 145 -6.45 -5.31 -26.86
CA GLU A 145 -6.73 -4.21 -27.78
C GLU A 145 -5.45 -3.66 -28.41
N SER A 146 -4.40 -3.46 -27.61
CA SER A 146 -3.08 -3.06 -28.08
C SER A 146 -2.42 -4.13 -28.95
N TYR A 147 -2.63 -5.42 -28.65
CA TYR A 147 -2.18 -6.50 -29.52
C TYR A 147 -2.92 -6.49 -30.87
N GLU A 148 -4.24 -6.31 -30.87
CA GLU A 148 -5.04 -6.20 -32.09
C GLU A 148 -4.57 -5.03 -32.96
N MET A 149 -4.24 -3.89 -32.34
CA MET A 149 -3.66 -2.74 -33.03
C MET A 149 -2.34 -3.09 -33.74
N ILE A 150 -1.42 -3.76 -33.04
CA ILE A 150 -0.14 -4.22 -33.61
C ILE A 150 -0.41 -5.19 -34.76
N LYS A 151 -1.29 -6.16 -34.55
CA LYS A 151 -1.61 -7.19 -35.53
C LYS A 151 -2.22 -6.59 -36.81
N CYS A 152 -3.15 -5.64 -36.69
CA CYS A 152 -3.73 -4.95 -37.84
C CYS A 152 -2.67 -4.27 -38.71
N VAL A 153 -1.65 -3.65 -38.12
CA VAL A 153 -0.57 -3.00 -38.88
C VAL A 153 0.41 -4.03 -39.43
N ALA A 154 0.74 -5.06 -38.64
CA ALA A 154 1.71 -6.08 -39.00
C ALA A 154 1.22 -6.98 -40.15
N ASP A 155 -0.05 -7.39 -40.11
CA ASP A 155 -0.64 -8.36 -41.04
C ASP A 155 -1.26 -7.70 -42.29
N ALA A 156 -1.43 -6.36 -42.28
CA ALA A 156 -1.97 -5.62 -43.41
C ALA A 156 -1.10 -5.77 -44.66
N ARG A 157 -1.74 -6.06 -45.80
CA ARG A 157 -1.05 -6.22 -47.10
C ARG A 157 -0.69 -4.88 -47.73
N ASP A 158 -1.54 -3.89 -47.52
CA ASP A 158 -1.32 -2.52 -47.97
C ASP A 158 -2.06 -1.51 -47.07
N LYS A 159 -1.84 -0.22 -47.33
CA LYS A 159 -2.36 0.89 -46.53
C LYS A 159 -3.90 0.86 -46.41
N SER A 160 -4.62 0.34 -47.40
CA SER A 160 -6.10 0.32 -47.38
C SER A 160 -6.68 -0.64 -46.33
N GLU A 161 -5.89 -1.59 -45.86
CA GLU A 161 -6.27 -2.52 -44.77
C GLU A 161 -5.95 -1.94 -43.38
N ILE A 162 -5.22 -0.83 -43.29
CA ILE A 162 -4.97 -0.14 -42.01
C ILE A 162 -6.26 0.58 -41.58
N PRO A 163 -6.77 0.34 -40.36
CA PRO A 163 -7.92 1.07 -39.83
C PRO A 163 -7.76 2.59 -39.88
N GLN A 164 -8.85 3.31 -40.18
CA GLN A 164 -8.81 4.76 -40.36
C GLN A 164 -8.24 5.50 -39.14
N TYR A 165 -8.57 5.07 -37.92
CA TYR A 165 -8.06 5.71 -36.71
C TYR A 165 -6.51 5.63 -36.59
N LEU A 166 -5.87 4.58 -37.11
CA LEU A 166 -4.40 4.48 -37.16
C LEU A 166 -3.81 5.35 -38.26
N LEU A 167 -4.51 5.49 -39.38
CA LEU A 167 -4.12 6.44 -40.42
C LEU A 167 -4.17 7.88 -39.87
N ASP A 168 -5.17 8.20 -39.05
CA ASP A 168 -5.34 9.51 -38.40
C ASP A 168 -4.24 9.77 -37.35
N MET A 169 -3.73 8.72 -36.71
CA MET A 169 -2.50 8.76 -35.89
C MET A 169 -1.21 8.94 -36.71
N GLY A 170 -1.30 8.93 -38.05
CA GLY A 170 -0.15 9.09 -38.94
C GLY A 170 0.59 7.78 -39.27
N ILE A 171 0.01 6.62 -38.96
CA ILE A 171 0.54 5.30 -39.33
C ILE A 171 0.20 5.04 -40.78
N LYS A 172 1.16 5.20 -41.68
CA LYS A 172 0.93 5.21 -43.14
C LYS A 172 1.43 3.96 -43.85
N ASN A 173 2.27 3.19 -43.19
CA ASN A 173 2.91 1.99 -43.72
C ASN A 173 2.41 0.75 -42.99
N VAL A 174 2.52 -0.41 -43.65
CA VAL A 174 2.22 -1.73 -43.06
C VAL A 174 3.51 -2.41 -42.59
N GLY A 175 3.37 -3.56 -41.92
CA GLY A 175 4.47 -4.38 -41.44
C GLY A 175 5.38 -3.63 -40.46
N ASP A 176 6.64 -4.03 -40.37
CA ASP A 176 7.61 -3.48 -39.41
C ASP A 176 7.78 -1.96 -39.51
N THR A 177 7.62 -1.37 -40.70
CA THR A 177 7.70 0.09 -40.87
C THR A 177 6.51 0.79 -40.21
N GLY A 178 5.30 0.25 -40.37
CA GLY A 178 4.11 0.74 -39.67
C GLY A 178 4.21 0.59 -38.16
N ILE A 179 4.71 -0.56 -37.69
CA ILE A 179 4.94 -0.79 -36.26
C ILE A 179 5.93 0.23 -35.67
N ASN A 180 7.01 0.55 -36.39
CA ASN A 180 7.95 1.58 -35.96
C ASN A 180 7.32 2.99 -35.92
N GLN A 181 6.37 3.29 -36.81
CA GLN A 181 5.60 4.54 -36.74
C GLN A 181 4.74 4.58 -35.48
N LEU A 182 4.12 3.45 -35.12
CA LEU A 182 3.27 3.32 -33.94
C LEU A 182 4.08 3.41 -32.65
N GLU A 183 5.21 2.70 -32.58
CA GLU A 183 6.19 2.78 -31.50
C GLU A 183 6.67 4.22 -31.29
N ASN A 184 7.00 4.93 -32.37
CA ASN A 184 7.40 6.33 -32.28
C ASN A 184 6.25 7.23 -31.80
N TRP A 185 5.02 6.99 -32.25
CA TRP A 185 3.86 7.77 -31.83
C TRP A 185 3.64 7.65 -30.32
N PHE A 186 3.63 6.43 -29.77
CA PHE A 186 3.49 6.23 -28.32
C PHE A 186 4.68 6.74 -27.52
N ARG A 187 5.89 6.61 -28.06
CA ARG A 187 7.09 7.19 -27.42
C ARG A 187 6.98 8.72 -27.31
N VAL A 188 6.51 9.39 -28.36
CA VAL A 188 6.27 10.85 -28.33
C VAL A 188 5.16 11.16 -27.35
N LEU A 189 4.01 10.48 -27.42
CA LEU A 189 2.89 10.69 -26.49
C LEU A 189 3.37 10.61 -25.03
N LYS A 190 4.12 9.55 -24.68
CA LYS A 190 4.66 9.35 -23.32
C LYS A 190 5.57 10.48 -22.85
N GLN A 191 6.42 11.01 -23.75
CA GLN A 191 7.28 12.14 -23.45
C GLN A 191 6.49 13.44 -23.29
N GLU A 192 5.48 13.67 -24.13
CA GLU A 192 4.64 14.86 -24.06
C GLU A 192 3.74 14.87 -22.82
N MET A 193 3.13 13.74 -22.44
CA MET A 193 2.22 13.64 -21.28
C MET A 193 2.88 13.97 -19.93
N LEU A 194 4.22 13.91 -19.85
CA LEU A 194 4.97 14.30 -18.66
C LEU A 194 5.26 15.81 -18.59
N LYS A 195 5.08 16.53 -19.70
CA LYS A 195 5.31 17.97 -19.75
C LYS A 195 4.13 18.74 -19.20
N GLU A 196 4.43 19.95 -18.77
CA GLU A 196 3.42 20.90 -18.33
C GLU A 196 2.49 21.34 -19.48
N ASP A 197 3.06 21.59 -20.66
CA ASP A 197 2.38 22.14 -21.85
C ASP A 197 1.73 21.06 -22.74
N PHE A 198 1.52 19.85 -22.20
CA PHE A 198 0.82 18.78 -22.89
C PHE A 198 -0.58 19.23 -23.32
N ASP A 199 -0.94 19.06 -24.60
CA ASP A 199 -2.29 19.35 -25.09
C ASP A 199 -3.25 18.21 -24.74
N PRO A 200 -4.13 18.37 -23.72
CA PRO A 200 -5.07 17.33 -23.30
C PRO A 200 -6.10 16.96 -24.37
N LYS A 201 -6.29 17.76 -25.44
CA LYS A 201 -7.25 17.44 -26.51
C LYS A 201 -6.96 16.12 -27.20
N VAL A 202 -5.68 15.71 -27.26
CA VAL A 202 -5.29 14.42 -27.82
C VAL A 202 -6.01 13.27 -27.12
N LEU A 203 -6.30 13.40 -25.81
CA LEU A 203 -7.03 12.39 -25.04
C LEU A 203 -8.54 12.40 -25.33
N VAL A 204 -9.10 13.52 -25.80
CA VAL A 204 -10.51 13.59 -26.22
C VAL A 204 -10.67 13.07 -27.65
N GLU A 205 -9.73 13.42 -28.52
CA GLU A 205 -9.77 13.12 -29.95
C GLU A 205 -9.30 11.69 -30.27
N ASN A 206 -8.55 11.05 -29.37
CA ASN A 206 -7.99 9.71 -29.57
C ASN A 206 -8.25 8.79 -28.37
N GLU A 207 -9.16 7.84 -28.56
CA GLU A 207 -9.56 6.88 -27.52
C GLU A 207 -8.40 6.00 -27.03
N PHE A 208 -7.44 5.65 -27.88
CA PHE A 208 -6.27 4.87 -27.45
C PHE A 208 -5.30 5.69 -26.62
N ALA A 209 -5.11 6.97 -26.96
CA ALA A 209 -4.33 7.90 -26.14
C ALA A 209 -4.93 8.01 -24.74
N LYS A 210 -6.27 8.12 -24.67
CA LYS A 210 -7.04 8.17 -23.43
C LYS A 210 -6.91 6.90 -22.61
N ILE A 211 -7.18 5.74 -23.19
CA ILE A 211 -7.04 4.44 -22.51
C ILE A 211 -5.60 4.27 -22.01
N TYR A 212 -4.60 4.58 -22.82
CA TYR A 212 -3.20 4.51 -22.43
C TYR A 212 -2.90 5.45 -21.26
N PHE A 213 -3.33 6.72 -21.34
CA PHE A 213 -3.13 7.70 -20.28
C PHE A 213 -3.81 7.25 -18.98
N LYS A 214 -5.08 6.85 -19.03
CA LYS A 214 -5.82 6.29 -17.88
C LYS A 214 -5.05 5.16 -17.19
N LYS A 215 -4.51 4.22 -17.97
CA LYS A 215 -3.67 3.13 -17.43
C LYS A 215 -2.34 3.65 -16.86
N TYR A 216 -1.70 4.60 -17.55
CA TYR A 216 -0.43 5.19 -17.12
C TYR A 216 -0.54 5.92 -15.78
N ILE A 217 -1.59 6.73 -15.60
CA ILE A 217 -1.91 7.42 -14.34
C ILE A 217 -2.65 6.53 -13.33
N ARG A 218 -2.90 5.26 -13.69
CA ARG A 218 -3.59 4.27 -12.87
C ARG A 218 -5.01 4.67 -12.45
N PHE A 219 -5.71 5.44 -13.28
CA PHE A 219 -7.04 5.97 -12.97
C PHE A 219 -7.99 4.86 -12.51
N ASP A 220 -8.18 3.81 -13.29
CA ASP A 220 -9.15 2.74 -12.95
C ASP A 220 -8.70 1.83 -11.78
N GLN A 221 -7.45 1.96 -11.32
CA GLN A 221 -6.89 1.19 -10.18
C GLN A 221 -6.85 2.00 -8.89
N ALA A 222 -7.02 3.33 -8.98
CA ALA A 222 -6.87 4.19 -7.83
C ALA A 222 -7.98 3.98 -6.82
N GLU A 223 -7.65 4.01 -5.52
CA GLU A 223 -8.63 3.83 -4.43
C GLU A 223 -9.78 4.85 -4.52
N TRP A 224 -9.49 6.03 -5.05
CA TRP A 224 -10.40 7.16 -5.14
C TRP A 224 -11.19 7.24 -6.45
N THR A 225 -11.22 6.16 -7.24
CA THR A 225 -12.02 6.09 -8.47
C THR A 225 -13.40 5.51 -8.17
N GLY A 226 -14.44 6.36 -8.22
CA GLY A 226 -15.80 6.01 -7.79
C GLY A 226 -16.86 7.10 -8.01
N GLU A 227 -17.95 7.08 -7.24
CA GLU A 227 -19.04 8.07 -7.33
C GLU A 227 -18.49 9.50 -7.19
N GLY A 228 -18.58 10.30 -8.25
CA GLY A 228 -18.07 11.68 -8.32
C GLY A 228 -16.78 11.86 -9.13
N HIS A 229 -16.09 10.78 -9.49
CA HIS A 229 -14.81 10.82 -10.21
C HIS A 229 -14.91 10.20 -11.60
N ASN A 230 -15.34 11.03 -12.56
CA ASN A 230 -15.37 10.65 -13.96
C ASN A 230 -14.15 11.24 -14.68
N PHE A 231 -13.35 10.37 -15.31
CA PHE A 231 -12.16 10.77 -16.05
C PHE A 231 -12.47 11.83 -17.12
N ASP A 232 -13.54 11.61 -17.89
CA ASP A 232 -13.91 12.52 -18.98
C ASP A 232 -14.38 13.87 -18.42
N GLU A 233 -15.13 13.89 -17.32
CA GLU A 233 -15.57 15.15 -16.68
C GLU A 233 -14.38 15.95 -16.14
N ILE A 234 -13.40 15.30 -15.49
CA ILE A 234 -12.18 15.96 -14.99
C ILE A 234 -11.37 16.52 -16.17
N LEU A 235 -11.21 15.72 -17.24
CA LEU A 235 -10.46 16.12 -18.43
C LEU A 235 -11.12 17.31 -19.15
N GLU A 236 -12.44 17.24 -19.37
CA GLU A 236 -13.21 18.30 -20.02
C GLU A 236 -13.17 19.60 -19.21
N ARG A 237 -13.33 19.51 -17.88
CA ARG A 237 -13.20 20.64 -16.96
C ARG A 237 -11.81 21.27 -17.02
N TYR A 238 -10.75 20.46 -17.03
CA TYR A 238 -9.38 20.96 -17.18
C TYR A 238 -9.18 21.67 -18.52
N ILE A 239 -9.72 21.11 -19.62
CA ILE A 239 -9.65 21.71 -20.95
C ILE A 239 -10.41 23.04 -21.02
N GLU A 240 -11.56 23.14 -20.37
CA GLU A 240 -12.37 24.36 -20.33
C GLU A 240 -11.65 25.46 -19.55
N VAL A 241 -11.20 25.15 -18.32
CA VAL A 241 -10.51 26.10 -17.45
C VAL A 241 -9.20 26.58 -18.07
N SER A 242 -8.38 25.70 -18.63
CA SER A 242 -7.09 26.05 -19.25
C SER A 242 -7.20 26.95 -20.50
N LYS A 243 -8.37 27.01 -21.13
CA LYS A 243 -8.64 27.90 -22.28
C LYS A 243 -9.45 29.14 -21.92
N SER A 244 -10.01 29.17 -20.72
CA SER A 244 -10.83 30.28 -20.28
C SER A 244 -9.93 31.51 -20.07
N SER A 245 -10.47 32.70 -20.34
CA SER A 245 -9.83 33.95 -19.94
C SER A 245 -10.17 34.35 -18.50
N GLU A 246 -10.95 33.51 -17.81
CA GLU A 246 -11.45 33.75 -16.45
C GLU A 246 -10.47 33.23 -15.39
N TYR A 247 -9.70 32.20 -15.71
CA TYR A 247 -8.71 31.59 -14.82
C TYR A 247 -7.29 31.79 -15.39
N ASP A 248 -6.37 32.25 -14.56
CA ASP A 248 -4.95 32.35 -14.91
C ASP A 248 -4.21 31.17 -14.28
N ILE A 249 -3.88 30.15 -15.09
CA ILE A 249 -3.04 29.04 -14.64
C ILE A 249 -1.60 29.52 -14.73
N GLU A 250 -1.04 29.90 -13.58
CA GLU A 250 0.38 30.24 -13.46
C GLU A 250 1.24 29.09 -14.00
N PRO A 251 2.28 29.37 -14.82
CA PRO A 251 3.17 28.34 -15.32
C PRO A 251 4.06 27.79 -14.20
N LEU A 252 4.64 26.62 -14.44
CA LEU A 252 5.66 26.02 -13.59
C LEU A 252 6.84 26.99 -13.47
N ASN A 253 7.33 27.13 -12.24
CA ASN A 253 8.55 27.87 -12.00
C ASN A 253 9.68 27.31 -12.89
N PRO A 254 10.33 28.12 -13.74
CA PRO A 254 11.31 27.61 -14.72
C PRO A 254 12.54 26.97 -14.07
N ASN A 255 12.75 27.19 -12.76
CA ASN A 255 13.80 26.52 -11.99
C ASN A 255 13.42 25.08 -11.56
N TYR A 256 12.14 24.71 -11.64
CA TYR A 256 11.64 23.38 -11.31
C TYR A 256 11.82 22.47 -12.51
N THR A 257 13.00 21.84 -12.56
CA THR A 257 13.39 20.91 -13.62
C THR A 257 13.32 19.48 -13.12
N PRO A 258 12.98 18.49 -13.97
CA PRO A 258 13.02 17.08 -13.59
C PRO A 258 14.36 16.66 -12.99
N SER A 259 14.33 15.75 -12.02
CA SER A 259 15.53 15.14 -11.46
C SER A 259 16.30 14.34 -12.53
N PRO A 260 17.60 14.06 -12.35
CA PRO A 260 18.22 12.94 -13.05
C PRO A 260 17.52 11.62 -12.68
N VAL A 261 17.78 10.56 -13.46
CA VAL A 261 17.33 9.22 -13.08
C VAL A 261 18.18 8.72 -11.92
N LEU A 262 17.56 8.55 -10.76
CA LEU A 262 18.17 8.11 -9.52
C LEU A 262 18.00 6.59 -9.36
N ASN A 263 18.96 5.93 -8.72
CA ASN A 263 18.84 4.53 -8.33
C ASN A 263 18.52 4.49 -6.84
N ILE A 264 17.33 4.03 -6.45
CA ILE A 264 16.90 3.92 -5.06
C ILE A 264 17.13 2.50 -4.55
N ASP A 265 17.72 2.33 -3.39
CA ASP A 265 18.03 1.02 -2.81
C ASP A 265 16.76 0.21 -2.50
N LYS A 266 16.84 -1.11 -2.66
CA LYS A 266 15.79 -2.07 -2.33
C LYS A 266 16.11 -2.85 -1.06
N VAL A 267 15.09 -3.15 -0.28
CA VAL A 267 15.22 -4.03 0.92
C VAL A 267 15.27 -5.50 0.48
N SER A 268 16.15 -6.29 1.11
CA SER A 268 16.24 -7.75 0.89
C SER A 268 14.93 -8.46 1.25
N LYS A 269 14.53 -9.44 0.43
CA LYS A 269 13.49 -10.41 0.80
C LYS A 269 14.06 -11.54 1.66
N GLU A 270 15.33 -11.91 1.48
CA GLU A 270 16.00 -13.00 2.23
C GLU A 270 16.29 -12.62 3.69
N ALA A 271 16.64 -11.35 3.98
CA ALA A 271 16.87 -10.87 5.35
C ALA A 271 15.62 -10.92 6.24
N ARG A 272 14.42 -11.08 5.64
CA ARG A 272 13.15 -11.24 6.36
C ARG A 272 13.00 -12.60 7.03
N VAL A 273 13.71 -13.63 6.54
CA VAL A 273 13.59 -15.01 7.04
C VAL A 273 14.23 -15.17 8.44
N GLY A 274 15.19 -14.31 8.78
CA GLY A 274 15.88 -14.29 10.08
C GLY A 274 15.47 -13.15 11.02
N PHE A 275 14.48 -12.32 10.65
CA PHE A 275 14.04 -11.21 11.49
C PHE A 275 13.16 -11.73 12.64
N GLU A 276 13.64 -11.57 13.87
CA GLU A 276 12.90 -11.94 15.08
C GLU A 276 12.07 -10.76 15.57
N TYR A 277 10.75 -10.93 15.54
CA TYR A 277 9.79 -9.95 16.04
C TYR A 277 9.81 -9.85 17.55
N SER A 278 9.65 -8.64 18.10
CA SER A 278 9.49 -8.46 19.53
C SER A 278 8.22 -9.15 20.06
N GLU A 279 8.27 -9.73 21.27
CA GLU A 279 7.10 -10.39 21.88
C GLU A 279 5.92 -9.41 22.02
N GLN A 280 6.22 -8.15 22.34
CA GLN A 280 5.22 -7.10 22.48
C GLN A 280 4.50 -6.84 21.14
N PHE A 281 5.25 -6.75 20.04
CA PHE A 281 4.68 -6.64 18.70
C PHE A 281 3.81 -7.84 18.37
N VAL A 282 4.33 -9.08 18.49
CA VAL A 282 3.59 -10.28 18.10
C VAL A 282 2.27 -10.40 18.85
N ASN A 283 2.29 -10.17 20.16
CA ASN A 283 1.08 -10.22 20.99
C ASN A 283 0.07 -9.16 20.56
N ARG A 284 0.52 -7.92 20.31
CA ARG A 284 -0.36 -6.82 19.93
C ARG A 284 -0.93 -7.00 18.53
N PHE A 285 -0.08 -7.35 17.57
CA PHE A 285 -0.46 -7.60 16.19
C PHE A 285 -1.46 -8.75 16.09
N THR A 286 -1.19 -9.88 16.78
CA THR A 286 -2.13 -11.01 16.86
C THR A 286 -3.49 -10.58 17.38
N THR A 287 -3.52 -9.85 18.51
CA THR A 287 -4.77 -9.38 19.11
C THR A 287 -5.56 -8.50 18.14
N LEU A 288 -4.90 -7.54 17.49
CA LEU A 288 -5.55 -6.62 16.55
C LEU A 288 -6.09 -7.36 15.32
N VAL A 289 -5.28 -8.24 14.72
CA VAL A 289 -5.70 -9.03 13.55
C VAL A 289 -6.88 -9.93 13.89
N GLU A 290 -6.85 -10.63 15.03
CA GLU A 290 -7.97 -11.46 15.47
C GLU A 290 -9.25 -10.65 15.69
N ASP A 291 -9.15 -9.47 16.31
CA ASP A 291 -10.33 -8.60 16.52
C ASP A 291 -10.87 -8.03 15.20
N ILE A 292 -10.01 -7.69 14.24
CA ILE A 292 -10.43 -7.25 12.89
C ILE A 292 -11.08 -8.42 12.13
N LYS A 293 -10.48 -9.62 12.16
CA LYS A 293 -11.06 -10.85 11.56
C LYS A 293 -12.45 -11.13 12.11
N ASN A 294 -12.56 -11.17 13.43
CA ASN A 294 -13.82 -11.37 14.13
C ASN A 294 -14.87 -10.31 13.75
N ALA A 295 -14.44 -9.06 13.57
CA ALA A 295 -15.31 -7.96 13.16
C ALA A 295 -15.79 -8.10 11.72
N LYS A 296 -14.93 -8.58 10.80
CA LYS A 296 -15.27 -8.90 9.42
C LYS A 296 -16.30 -10.04 9.35
N GLU A 297 -16.04 -11.15 10.03
CA GLU A 297 -16.96 -12.29 10.10
C GLU A 297 -18.33 -11.88 10.64
N LEU A 298 -18.35 -11.08 11.71
CA LEU A 298 -19.59 -10.55 12.26
C LEU A 298 -20.30 -9.64 11.25
N TYR A 299 -19.55 -8.81 10.53
CA TYR A 299 -20.11 -7.96 9.48
C TYR A 299 -20.68 -8.76 8.31
N GLU A 300 -20.04 -9.85 7.90
CA GLU A 300 -20.47 -10.68 6.76
C GLU A 300 -21.58 -11.67 7.14
N SER A 301 -21.82 -11.91 8.43
CA SER A 301 -22.88 -12.80 8.90
C SER A 301 -24.29 -12.35 8.47
N ASP A 302 -25.18 -13.34 8.26
CA ASP A 302 -26.59 -13.13 7.90
C ASP A 302 -27.46 -12.50 9.02
N ASP A 303 -26.88 -12.29 10.21
CA ASP A 303 -27.61 -11.68 11.32
C ASP A 303 -27.87 -10.20 11.04
N ARG A 304 -29.14 -9.80 10.95
CA ARG A 304 -29.54 -8.39 10.79
C ARG A 304 -29.17 -7.53 12.01
N ASN A 305 -28.87 -8.16 13.15
CA ASN A 305 -28.56 -7.52 14.42
C ASN A 305 -27.10 -7.72 14.83
N LYS A 306 -26.16 -7.53 13.89
CA LYS A 306 -24.70 -7.76 14.03
C LYS A 306 -24.12 -7.25 15.36
N LEU A 307 -24.45 -6.02 15.77
CA LEU A 307 -23.92 -5.44 17.02
C LEU A 307 -24.67 -5.90 18.29
N SER A 308 -25.84 -6.55 18.16
CA SER A 308 -26.64 -6.97 19.32
C SER A 308 -26.02 -8.14 20.08
N SER A 309 -25.21 -8.98 19.44
CA SER A 309 -24.43 -10.02 20.11
C SER A 309 -23.39 -9.37 21.04
N ILE A 310 -22.63 -8.41 20.54
CA ILE A 310 -21.64 -7.64 21.31
C ILE A 310 -22.32 -6.93 22.49
N ALA A 311 -23.44 -6.26 22.27
CA ALA A 311 -24.16 -5.57 23.35
C ALA A 311 -24.63 -6.54 24.45
N LYS A 312 -25.08 -7.76 24.10
CA LYS A 312 -25.44 -8.78 25.08
C LYS A 312 -24.25 -9.22 25.91
N ASP A 313 -23.08 -9.40 25.30
CA ASP A 313 -21.88 -9.83 26.00
C ASP A 313 -21.36 -8.72 26.94
N LEU A 314 -21.42 -7.45 26.49
CA LEU A 314 -21.15 -6.29 27.34
C LEU A 314 -22.13 -6.21 28.53
N ASP A 315 -23.43 -6.49 28.32
CA ASP A 315 -24.42 -6.52 29.41
C ASP A 315 -24.09 -7.58 30.46
N VAL A 316 -23.57 -8.74 30.06
CA VAL A 316 -23.17 -9.82 30.98
C VAL A 316 -22.00 -9.36 31.85
N ILE A 317 -20.98 -8.73 31.24
CA ILE A 317 -19.82 -8.20 31.98
C ILE A 317 -20.27 -7.08 32.93
N LEU A 318 -21.09 -6.16 32.46
CA LEU A 318 -21.62 -5.04 33.24
C LEU A 318 -22.39 -5.54 34.47
N LYS A 319 -23.31 -6.50 34.31
CA LYS A 319 -24.07 -7.12 35.41
C LYS A 319 -23.17 -7.83 36.42
N THR A 320 -22.13 -8.48 35.94
CA THR A 320 -21.14 -9.16 36.78
C THR A 320 -20.37 -8.15 37.64
N GLU A 321 -19.91 -7.04 37.04
CA GLU A 321 -19.19 -5.99 37.75
C GLU A 321 -20.10 -5.26 38.74
N ILE A 322 -21.35 -4.96 38.37
CA ILE A 322 -22.35 -4.38 39.27
C ILE A 322 -22.56 -5.26 40.51
N THR A 323 -22.70 -6.57 40.31
CA THR A 323 -22.85 -7.54 41.42
C THR A 323 -21.63 -7.51 42.34
N LYS A 324 -20.42 -7.56 41.79
CA LYS A 324 -19.17 -7.49 42.56
C LYS A 324 -19.03 -6.18 43.34
N LEU A 325 -19.44 -5.05 42.75
CA LEU A 325 -19.41 -3.76 43.42
C LEU A 325 -20.42 -3.68 44.57
N LYS A 326 -21.62 -4.25 44.40
CA LYS A 326 -22.63 -4.35 45.46
C LYS A 326 -22.13 -5.16 46.65
N GLU A 327 -21.55 -6.34 46.39
CA GLU A 327 -20.93 -7.17 47.44
C GLU A 327 -19.78 -6.44 48.16
N LYS A 328 -18.95 -5.70 47.41
CA LYS A 328 -17.85 -4.92 47.98
C LYS A 328 -18.34 -3.76 48.86
N LEU A 329 -19.46 -3.14 48.50
CA LEU A 329 -20.07 -2.05 49.28
C LEU A 329 -20.56 -2.51 50.67
N GLU A 330 -20.87 -3.79 50.84
CA GLU A 330 -21.25 -4.35 52.15
C GLU A 330 -20.08 -4.44 53.14
N THR A 331 -18.83 -4.48 52.63
CA THR A 331 -17.63 -4.77 53.42
C THR A 331 -16.64 -3.59 53.52
N VAL A 332 -16.87 -2.50 52.79
CA VAL A 332 -15.94 -1.36 52.73
C VAL A 332 -16.17 -0.36 53.89
N PRO A 333 -15.10 0.26 54.45
CA PRO A 333 -15.24 1.33 55.43
C PRO A 333 -15.95 2.57 54.89
N GLU A 334 -16.67 3.32 55.75
CA GLU A 334 -17.48 4.49 55.36
C GLU A 334 -16.73 5.53 54.51
N LYS A 335 -15.42 5.73 54.74
CA LYS A 335 -14.61 6.69 53.96
C LYS A 335 -14.50 6.34 52.48
N GLY A 336 -14.58 5.06 52.10
CA GLY A 336 -14.49 4.61 50.71
C GLY A 336 -15.84 4.41 50.01
N ARG A 337 -16.93 4.44 50.78
CA ARG A 337 -18.29 4.13 50.33
C ARG A 337 -18.84 5.10 49.27
N PRO A 338 -18.70 6.44 49.42
CA PRO A 338 -19.28 7.38 48.46
C PRO A 338 -18.71 7.24 47.04
N PHE A 339 -17.43 6.90 46.90
CA PHE A 339 -16.79 6.70 45.60
C PHE A 339 -17.32 5.45 44.89
N LEU A 340 -17.51 4.36 45.65
CA LEU A 340 -18.04 3.10 45.11
C LEU A 340 -19.53 3.20 44.78
N GLU A 341 -20.32 3.92 45.58
CA GLU A 341 -21.73 4.21 45.29
C GLU A 341 -21.88 5.03 43.99
N LYS A 342 -21.06 6.07 43.81
CA LYS A 342 -21.04 6.86 42.56
C LYS A 342 -20.64 6.02 41.34
N ARG A 343 -19.67 5.12 41.48
CA ARG A 343 -19.29 4.18 40.41
C ARG A 343 -20.41 3.20 40.09
N LEU A 344 -21.10 2.69 41.12
CA LEU A 344 -22.22 1.77 40.96
C LEU A 344 -23.40 2.44 40.23
N GLU A 345 -23.80 3.63 40.66
CA GLU A 345 -24.87 4.42 40.02
C GLU A 345 -24.56 4.64 38.53
N LYS A 346 -23.30 4.97 38.22
CA LYS A 346 -22.89 5.14 36.83
C LYS A 346 -22.98 3.85 36.03
N LEU A 347 -22.48 2.73 36.55
CA LEU A 347 -22.57 1.43 35.86
C LEU A 347 -24.02 0.99 35.63
N GLU A 348 -24.91 1.22 36.60
CA GLU A 348 -26.34 0.91 36.47
C GLU A 348 -27.05 1.78 35.45
N SER A 349 -26.53 2.98 35.15
CA SER A 349 -27.08 3.88 34.13
C SER A 349 -26.68 3.54 32.70
N ILE A 350 -25.67 2.68 32.49
CA ILE A 350 -25.17 2.35 31.14
C ILE A 350 -26.17 1.45 30.40
N ASN A 351 -26.56 1.88 29.20
CA ASN A 351 -27.30 1.05 28.24
C ASN A 351 -26.39 0.71 27.06
N THR A 352 -25.93 -0.53 26.99
CA THR A 352 -24.99 -1.04 25.96
C THR A 352 -25.57 -1.04 24.55
N ARG A 353 -26.88 -0.88 24.40
CA ARG A 353 -27.57 -0.80 23.10
C ARG A 353 -27.87 0.63 22.67
N SER A 354 -27.66 1.61 23.55
CA SER A 354 -27.90 3.01 23.23
C SER A 354 -26.63 3.65 22.68
N ILE A 355 -26.80 4.48 21.66
CA ILE A 355 -25.76 5.39 21.18
C ILE A 355 -25.79 6.74 21.91
N GLU A 356 -26.83 6.99 22.73
CA GLU A 356 -26.87 8.17 23.59
C GLU A 356 -25.70 8.13 24.58
N SER A 357 -24.96 9.23 24.67
CA SER A 357 -23.75 9.34 25.50
C SER A 357 -22.66 8.29 25.15
N PHE A 358 -22.56 7.91 23.87
CA PHE A 358 -21.58 6.92 23.36
C PHE A 358 -20.18 7.08 23.94
N GLN A 359 -19.60 8.29 23.90
CA GLN A 359 -18.23 8.56 24.38
C GLN A 359 -18.07 8.29 25.87
N GLU A 360 -19.07 8.66 26.67
CA GLU A 360 -19.07 8.42 28.10
C GLU A 360 -19.21 6.94 28.40
N ASN A 361 -20.14 6.26 27.74
CA ASN A 361 -20.32 4.81 27.86
C ASN A 361 -19.04 4.05 27.47
N TYR A 362 -18.39 4.45 26.38
CA TYR A 362 -17.13 3.87 25.93
C TYR A 362 -16.02 4.03 26.97
N LYS A 363 -15.87 5.23 27.55
CA LYS A 363 -14.90 5.52 28.61
C LYS A 363 -15.12 4.64 29.85
N PHE A 364 -16.36 4.42 30.26
CA PHE A 364 -16.65 3.55 31.40
C PHE A 364 -16.46 2.07 31.08
N LEU A 365 -16.94 1.62 29.93
CA LEU A 365 -16.85 0.22 29.53
C LEU A 365 -15.39 -0.21 29.35
N SER A 366 -14.56 0.58 28.67
CA SER A 366 -13.13 0.30 28.48
C SER A 366 -12.33 0.16 29.78
N GLY A 367 -12.82 0.72 30.90
CA GLY A 367 -12.25 0.52 32.23
C GLY A 367 -12.61 -0.81 32.89
N LEU A 368 -13.47 -1.63 32.26
CA LEU A 368 -13.91 -2.93 32.75
C LEU A 368 -13.12 -4.05 32.06
N LYS A 369 -12.51 -4.92 32.88
CA LYS A 369 -11.75 -6.08 32.39
C LYS A 369 -12.63 -7.00 31.56
N GLY A 370 -12.17 -7.36 30.36
CA GLY A 370 -12.83 -8.28 29.44
C GLY A 370 -13.76 -7.61 28.43
N THR A 371 -13.83 -6.27 28.42
CA THR A 371 -14.60 -5.52 27.41
C THR A 371 -13.75 -5.08 26.23
N GLU A 372 -12.43 -5.13 26.34
CA GLU A 372 -11.50 -4.48 25.41
C GLU A 372 -11.65 -5.05 23.99
N ASN A 373 -11.74 -6.37 23.85
CA ASN A 373 -11.95 -7.04 22.55
C ASN A 373 -13.36 -6.77 21.99
N LEU A 374 -14.40 -6.76 22.84
CA LEU A 374 -15.78 -6.48 22.44
C LEU A 374 -15.92 -5.06 21.89
N LEU A 375 -15.29 -4.09 22.55
CA LEU A 375 -15.26 -2.69 22.10
C LEU A 375 -14.50 -2.55 20.78
N ARG A 376 -13.34 -3.19 20.63
CA ARG A 376 -12.62 -3.21 19.34
C ARG A 376 -13.43 -3.85 18.23
N LYS A 377 -14.04 -5.01 18.50
CA LYS A 377 -14.90 -5.71 17.53
C LYS A 377 -16.07 -4.83 17.08
N ALA A 378 -16.72 -4.09 17.99
CA ALA A 378 -17.78 -3.16 17.64
C ALA A 378 -17.28 -2.02 16.73
N ILE A 379 -16.14 -1.41 17.09
CA ILE A 379 -15.49 -0.34 16.32
C ILE A 379 -15.12 -0.81 14.91
N PHE A 380 -14.44 -1.95 14.79
CA PHE A 380 -14.00 -2.48 13.50
C PHE A 380 -15.19 -2.95 12.65
N THR A 381 -16.24 -3.53 13.24
CA THR A 381 -17.47 -3.88 12.51
C THR A 381 -18.15 -2.63 11.95
N PHE A 382 -18.16 -1.53 12.71
CA PHE A 382 -18.69 -0.25 12.23
C PHE A 382 -17.81 0.35 11.12
N SER A 383 -16.48 0.20 11.22
CA SER A 383 -15.52 0.64 10.20
C SER A 383 -15.74 -0.09 8.87
N TYR A 384 -15.92 -1.42 8.88
CA TYR A 384 -16.29 -2.19 7.68
C TYR A 384 -17.65 -1.79 7.09
N ALA A 385 -18.59 -1.36 7.93
CA ALA A 385 -19.89 -0.89 7.46
C ALA A 385 -19.79 0.44 6.69
N LYS A 386 -18.83 1.30 7.08
CA LYS A 386 -18.55 2.59 6.45
C LYS A 386 -17.62 2.46 5.24
N ASN A 387 -16.61 1.60 5.31
CA ASN A 387 -15.64 1.36 4.26
C ASN A 387 -15.73 -0.12 3.80
N ARG A 388 -16.58 -0.38 2.81
CA ARG A 388 -16.79 -1.74 2.27
C ARG A 388 -15.60 -2.23 1.44
N GLN A 389 -14.78 -1.33 0.91
CA GLN A 389 -13.62 -1.71 0.12
C GLN A 389 -12.61 -2.51 0.95
N ALA A 390 -12.49 -2.20 2.24
CA ALA A 390 -11.67 -2.97 3.18
C ALA A 390 -12.06 -4.47 3.26
N LEU A 391 -13.29 -4.86 2.86
CA LEU A 391 -13.72 -6.27 2.83
C LEU A 391 -13.01 -7.08 1.73
N SER A 392 -12.51 -6.42 0.69
CA SER A 392 -11.78 -7.07 -0.40
C SER A 392 -10.43 -7.65 0.05
N TYR A 393 -9.87 -7.12 1.15
CA TYR A 393 -8.63 -7.65 1.70
C TYR A 393 -8.88 -9.03 2.34
N ASN A 394 -8.08 -10.01 1.93
CA ASN A 394 -8.11 -11.34 2.51
C ASN A 394 -7.29 -11.35 3.81
N ILE A 395 -7.93 -10.95 4.91
CA ILE A 395 -7.30 -10.90 6.23
C ILE A 395 -6.91 -12.29 6.75
N ASP A 396 -7.54 -13.36 6.28
CA ASP A 396 -7.27 -14.72 6.74
C ASP A 396 -5.87 -15.22 6.38
N ARG A 397 -5.27 -14.64 5.32
CA ARG A 397 -3.89 -14.93 4.90
C ARG A 397 -2.82 -14.38 5.86
N ILE A 398 -3.17 -13.49 6.78
CA ILE A 398 -2.18 -12.87 7.66
C ILE A 398 -1.66 -13.90 8.66
N ASN A 399 -0.36 -14.19 8.60
CA ASN A 399 0.36 -14.93 9.63
C ASN A 399 0.65 -14.00 10.82
N THR A 400 -0.10 -14.13 11.91
CA THR A 400 0.02 -13.24 13.07
C THR A 400 1.34 -13.37 13.84
N LYS A 401 2.06 -14.49 13.67
CA LYS A 401 3.35 -14.74 14.33
C LYS A 401 4.53 -14.25 13.52
N ARG A 402 4.37 -14.22 12.19
CA ARG A 402 5.40 -13.77 11.24
C ARG A 402 4.74 -12.98 10.11
N PRO A 403 4.16 -11.80 10.38
CA PRO A 403 3.53 -11.01 9.33
C PRO A 403 4.59 -10.50 8.36
N ASN A 404 4.20 -10.22 7.12
CA ASN A 404 5.07 -9.48 6.20
C ASN A 404 4.80 -7.95 6.33
N LYS A 405 5.66 -7.15 5.69
CA LYS A 405 5.56 -5.68 5.71
C LYS A 405 4.21 -5.14 5.19
N GLU A 406 3.65 -5.79 4.17
CA GLU A 406 2.35 -5.42 3.59
C GLU A 406 1.22 -5.71 4.58
N ASP A 407 1.28 -6.83 5.31
CA ASP A 407 0.29 -7.15 6.35
C ASP A 407 0.30 -6.14 7.49
N ILE A 408 1.50 -5.76 7.97
CA ILE A 408 1.65 -4.74 9.02
C ILE A 408 1.11 -3.41 8.53
N SER A 409 1.49 -2.99 7.33
CA SER A 409 1.07 -1.72 6.75
C SER A 409 -0.44 -1.70 6.51
N TRP A 410 -1.05 -2.80 6.06
CA TRP A 410 -2.49 -2.89 5.88
C TRP A 410 -3.24 -2.76 7.22
N VAL A 411 -2.79 -3.45 8.27
CA VAL A 411 -3.41 -3.36 9.62
C VAL A 411 -3.28 -1.94 10.18
N LEU A 412 -2.11 -1.31 10.00
CA LEU A 412 -1.91 0.10 10.37
C LEU A 412 -2.86 1.02 9.61
N ASN A 413 -2.97 0.88 8.29
CA ASN A 413 -3.89 1.69 7.49
C ASN A 413 -5.35 1.49 7.89
N PHE A 414 -5.78 0.24 8.12
CA PHE A 414 -7.14 -0.05 8.55
C PHE A 414 -7.47 0.62 9.89
N ILE A 415 -6.54 0.62 10.84
CA ILE A 415 -6.79 1.23 12.16
C ILE A 415 -6.63 2.75 12.10
N ASP A 416 -5.50 3.26 11.62
CA ASP A 416 -5.14 4.68 11.72
C ASP A 416 -5.93 5.54 10.72
N HIS A 417 -6.14 5.05 9.49
CA HIS A 417 -6.88 5.80 8.48
C HIS A 417 -8.37 5.45 8.50
N ILE A 418 -8.73 4.19 8.24
CA ILE A 418 -10.15 3.83 8.07
C ILE A 418 -10.92 3.93 9.39
N THR A 419 -10.42 3.34 10.47
CA THR A 419 -11.11 3.36 11.76
C THR A 419 -11.02 4.74 12.43
N ASN A 420 -9.82 5.29 12.63
CA ASN A 420 -9.68 6.51 13.42
C ASN A 420 -10.15 7.75 12.66
N GLN A 421 -9.69 7.94 11.42
CA GLN A 421 -10.00 9.15 10.64
C GLN A 421 -11.39 9.08 10.02
N GLU A 422 -11.62 8.11 9.12
CA GLU A 422 -12.84 8.11 8.30
C GLU A 422 -14.09 7.76 9.10
N THR A 423 -13.94 6.89 10.10
CA THR A 423 -15.09 6.32 10.80
C THR A 423 -15.39 7.01 12.12
N PHE A 424 -14.38 7.27 12.95
CA PHE A 424 -14.59 7.68 14.36
C PHE A 424 -14.13 9.09 14.74
N ALA A 425 -13.50 9.85 13.84
CA ALA A 425 -13.00 11.19 14.14
C ALA A 425 -14.09 12.13 14.70
N ASP A 426 -15.29 12.10 14.12
CA ASP A 426 -16.42 12.94 14.54
C ASP A 426 -17.17 12.39 15.77
N TYR A 427 -16.91 11.15 16.18
CA TYR A 427 -17.63 10.50 17.28
C TYR A 427 -16.98 10.75 18.64
N PHE A 428 -15.68 11.07 18.70
CA PHE A 428 -14.92 11.31 19.92
C PHE A 428 -14.46 12.77 20.06
N THR A 429 -15.37 13.64 20.50
CA THR A 429 -15.09 15.06 20.75
C THR A 429 -14.54 15.36 22.16
N ASP A 430 -14.74 14.45 23.13
CA ASP A 430 -14.15 14.53 24.47
C ASP A 430 -12.71 14.02 24.46
N LYS A 431 -11.77 14.86 24.91
CA LYS A 431 -10.33 14.54 24.90
C LYS A 431 -9.99 13.30 25.73
N GLU A 432 -10.67 13.08 26.85
CA GLU A 432 -10.43 11.89 27.68
C GLU A 432 -10.93 10.63 26.98
N ALA A 433 -12.14 10.66 26.41
CA ALA A 433 -12.69 9.55 25.66
C ALA A 433 -11.84 9.21 24.42
N LEU A 434 -11.36 10.21 23.69
CA LEU A 434 -10.46 10.03 22.54
C LEU A 434 -9.16 9.32 22.97
N SER A 435 -8.49 9.78 24.04
CA SER A 435 -7.27 9.13 24.53
C SER A 435 -7.53 7.68 24.97
N VAL A 436 -8.71 7.37 25.50
CA VAL A 436 -9.10 6.01 25.89
C VAL A 436 -9.36 5.12 24.67
N PHE A 437 -10.02 5.67 23.66
CA PHE A 437 -10.21 5.03 22.36
C PHE A 437 -8.87 4.70 21.70
N GLU A 438 -7.97 5.68 21.56
CA GLU A 438 -6.62 5.50 20.97
C GLU A 438 -5.81 4.44 21.72
N LYS A 439 -5.87 4.40 23.05
CA LYS A 439 -5.22 3.35 23.85
C LYS A 439 -5.79 1.96 23.57
N THR A 440 -7.09 1.86 23.31
CA THR A 440 -7.76 0.58 23.09
C THR A 440 -7.29 -0.08 21.80
N ILE A 441 -7.05 0.71 20.75
CA ILE A 441 -6.62 0.29 19.40
C ILE A 441 -5.17 0.65 19.06
N ASN A 442 -4.39 1.09 20.04
CA ASN A 442 -2.96 1.45 19.92
C ASN A 442 -2.17 0.56 18.95
N THR A 443 -1.48 1.24 18.02
CA THR A 443 -0.65 0.69 16.94
C THR A 443 0.85 0.97 17.12
N SER A 444 1.28 1.58 18.23
CA SER A 444 2.67 2.04 18.42
C SER A 444 3.70 0.92 18.25
N ALA A 445 3.43 -0.26 18.82
CA ALA A 445 4.30 -1.42 18.69
C ALA A 445 4.43 -1.90 17.22
N LEU A 446 3.38 -1.74 16.40
CA LEU A 446 3.41 -2.09 14.97
C LEU A 446 4.31 -1.12 14.21
N SER A 447 4.18 0.18 14.46
CA SER A 447 5.00 1.22 13.82
C SER A 447 6.48 1.12 14.19
N GLU A 448 6.78 0.83 15.46
CA GLU A 448 8.15 0.59 15.95
C GLU A 448 8.78 -0.62 15.26
N GLU A 449 8.07 -1.73 15.17
CA GLU A 449 8.57 -2.96 14.54
C GLU A 449 8.77 -2.77 13.03
N LEU A 450 7.86 -2.06 12.37
CA LEU A 450 7.97 -1.71 10.95
C LEU A 450 9.25 -0.90 10.66
N ASN A 451 9.64 0.01 11.57
CA ASN A 451 10.89 0.75 11.47
C ASN A 451 12.12 -0.15 11.65
N LEU A 452 12.06 -1.16 12.51
CA LEU A 452 13.16 -2.11 12.68
C LEU A 452 13.38 -2.97 11.42
N MET A 453 12.30 -3.31 10.71
CA MET A 453 12.38 -4.05 9.44
C MET A 453 13.09 -3.27 8.32
N GLU A 454 13.14 -1.93 8.40
CA GLU A 454 13.84 -1.09 7.41
C GLU A 454 15.37 -1.13 7.52
N ASN A 455 15.92 -1.60 8.66
CA ASN A 455 17.36 -1.63 8.89
C ASN A 455 18.06 -2.86 8.28
N GLN A 456 17.42 -3.56 7.33
CA GLN A 456 17.95 -4.74 6.67
C GLN A 456 18.89 -4.42 5.49
N ASP A 457 19.66 -5.43 5.06
CA ASP A 457 20.62 -5.34 3.96
C ASP A 457 19.96 -5.08 2.60
N THR A 458 20.69 -4.41 1.71
CA THR A 458 20.23 -4.02 0.37
C THR A 458 20.57 -5.08 -0.69
N ILE A 459 19.63 -5.44 -1.55
CA ILE A 459 19.82 -6.47 -2.61
C ILE A 459 19.97 -5.91 -4.02
N GLY A 460 19.75 -4.61 -4.21
CA GLY A 460 19.80 -3.96 -5.52
C GLY A 460 19.16 -2.59 -5.49
N THR A 461 18.91 -2.03 -6.67
CA THR A 461 18.31 -0.70 -6.81
C THR A 461 17.13 -0.69 -7.79
N LYS A 462 16.29 0.34 -7.68
CA LYS A 462 15.17 0.63 -8.57
C LYS A 462 15.35 2.03 -9.14
N LYS A 463 15.22 2.18 -10.46
CA LYS A 463 15.37 3.48 -11.13
C LYS A 463 14.12 4.32 -10.90
N MET A 464 14.30 5.59 -10.54
CA MET A 464 13.23 6.54 -10.32
C MET A 464 13.63 7.93 -10.80
N GLN A 465 12.67 8.70 -11.33
CA GLN A 465 12.82 10.10 -11.69
C GLN A 465 11.66 10.89 -11.09
N PHE A 466 11.94 12.11 -10.63
CA PHE A 466 10.96 13.03 -10.07
C PHE A 466 10.70 14.16 -11.07
N VAL A 467 9.44 14.33 -11.47
CA VAL A 467 9.05 15.25 -12.54
C VAL A 467 8.06 16.28 -11.98
N PRO A 468 8.45 17.55 -11.79
CA PRO A 468 7.57 18.60 -11.32
C PRO A 468 6.67 19.07 -12.47
N THR A 469 5.42 19.40 -12.18
CA THR A 469 4.45 19.86 -13.19
C THR A 469 3.28 20.61 -12.55
N ARG A 470 2.78 21.60 -13.29
CA ARG A 470 1.49 22.27 -13.06
C ARG A 470 0.47 21.95 -14.16
N GLY A 471 0.82 21.06 -15.08
CA GLY A 471 -0.03 20.61 -16.18
C GLY A 471 -1.07 19.56 -15.75
N LEU A 472 -1.55 18.76 -16.70
CA LEU A 472 -2.60 17.76 -16.49
C LEU A 472 -2.31 16.78 -15.34
N LEU A 473 -1.05 16.42 -15.10
CA LEU A 473 -0.67 15.50 -14.02
C LEU A 473 -0.82 16.11 -12.61
N LEU A 474 -0.92 17.43 -12.46
CA LEU A 474 -1.28 18.03 -11.18
C LEU A 474 -2.75 17.73 -10.84
N GLU A 475 -3.65 17.88 -11.82
CA GLU A 475 -5.08 17.56 -11.65
C GLU A 475 -5.29 16.08 -11.28
N PHE A 476 -4.54 15.17 -11.90
CA PHE A 476 -4.61 13.73 -11.59
C PHE A 476 -3.67 13.27 -10.46
N SER A 477 -2.97 14.18 -9.77
CA SER A 477 -1.94 13.83 -8.79
C SER A 477 -2.47 12.95 -7.64
N GLY A 478 -3.71 13.18 -7.19
CA GLY A 478 -4.36 12.36 -6.15
C GLY A 478 -4.58 10.91 -6.59
N HIS A 479 -5.04 10.69 -7.82
CA HIS A 479 -5.23 9.36 -8.41
C HIS A 479 -3.89 8.63 -8.57
N MET A 480 -2.86 9.34 -9.03
CA MET A 480 -1.49 8.81 -9.19
C MET A 480 -0.86 8.37 -7.87
N ALA A 481 -1.31 8.95 -6.76
CA ALA A 481 -0.79 8.75 -5.41
C ALA A 481 -1.71 7.91 -4.51
N ASP A 482 -2.85 7.41 -4.99
CA ASP A 482 -3.90 6.82 -4.14
C ASP A 482 -4.19 7.71 -2.92
N ALA A 483 -4.41 9.01 -3.15
CA ALA A 483 -4.52 10.00 -2.10
C ALA A 483 -5.83 10.80 -2.15
N CYS A 484 -6.34 11.14 -0.97
CA CYS A 484 -7.68 11.67 -0.71
C CYS A 484 -7.96 13.07 -1.29
N TRP A 485 -7.00 13.71 -1.99
CA TRP A 485 -7.21 15.04 -2.58
C TRP A 485 -7.68 15.02 -4.03
N ALA A 486 -8.15 13.87 -4.51
CA ALA A 486 -8.78 13.76 -5.81
C ALA A 486 -10.19 14.40 -5.88
N ASP A 487 -10.86 14.69 -4.75
CA ASP A 487 -12.34 14.77 -4.62
C ASP A 487 -12.94 16.15 -4.21
N LYS A 488 -12.20 17.27 -4.23
CA LYS A 488 -12.70 18.48 -3.51
C LYS A 488 -12.89 19.78 -4.28
N TYR A 489 -12.51 19.87 -5.54
CA TYR A 489 -12.47 21.16 -6.23
C TYR A 489 -13.44 21.22 -7.41
N SER A 490 -14.31 22.25 -7.42
CA SER A 490 -15.29 22.50 -8.48
C SER A 490 -14.66 23.00 -9.78
N ASP A 491 -13.46 23.58 -9.70
CA ASP A 491 -12.72 24.16 -10.82
C ASP A 491 -11.57 23.22 -11.22
N THR A 492 -10.29 23.62 -11.05
CA THR A 492 -9.13 22.71 -11.18
C THR A 492 -8.09 23.07 -10.13
N ILE A 493 -7.29 22.10 -9.69
CA ILE A 493 -6.20 22.35 -8.73
C ILE A 493 -5.25 23.47 -9.21
N PRO A 494 -4.73 23.46 -10.46
CA PRO A 494 -3.81 24.50 -10.92
C PRO A 494 -4.40 25.91 -10.92
N ALA A 495 -5.70 26.06 -11.20
CA ALA A 495 -6.37 27.36 -11.20
C ALA A 495 -6.68 27.86 -9.78
N THR A 496 -7.06 26.96 -8.87
CA THR A 496 -7.39 27.32 -7.48
C THR A 496 -6.12 27.59 -6.65
N PHE A 497 -5.03 26.88 -6.91
CA PHE A 497 -3.80 26.94 -6.11
C PHE A 497 -2.59 27.32 -6.99
N PRO A 498 -2.35 28.62 -7.24
CA PRO A 498 -1.25 29.10 -8.08
C PRO A 498 0.14 28.77 -7.50
N ASN A 499 0.23 28.55 -6.20
CA ASN A 499 1.46 28.24 -5.48
C ASN A 499 1.75 26.72 -5.35
N PHE A 500 0.92 25.86 -5.93
CA PHE A 500 1.07 24.40 -5.82
C PHE A 500 1.83 23.83 -7.02
N THR A 501 2.54 22.73 -6.84
CA THR A 501 3.16 21.97 -7.94
C THR A 501 3.10 20.50 -7.59
N SER A 502 2.73 19.65 -8.56
CA SER A 502 2.82 18.20 -8.36
C SER A 502 4.23 17.73 -8.71
N VAL A 503 4.78 16.80 -7.95
CA VAL A 503 5.98 16.06 -8.33
C VAL A 503 5.58 14.60 -8.56
N SER A 504 5.58 14.21 -9.83
CA SER A 504 5.29 12.84 -10.26
C SER A 504 6.52 11.96 -10.05
N MET A 505 6.33 10.77 -9.49
CA MET A 505 7.39 9.78 -9.29
C MET A 505 7.32 8.75 -10.41
N ILE A 506 8.31 8.74 -11.31
CA ILE A 506 8.34 7.87 -12.48
C ILE A 506 9.34 6.74 -12.23
N GLN A 507 8.86 5.50 -12.17
CA GLN A 507 9.71 4.32 -12.04
C GLN A 507 10.20 3.88 -13.42
N ASN A 508 11.47 3.47 -13.54
CA ASN A 508 12.09 2.95 -14.76
C ASN A 508 11.88 3.84 -16.02
N PRO A 509 12.15 5.15 -15.94
CA PRO A 509 11.93 6.09 -17.04
C PRO A 509 12.67 5.67 -18.32
N GLY A 510 12.02 5.83 -19.47
CA GLY A 510 12.54 5.52 -20.79
C GLY A 510 12.53 4.02 -21.15
N THR A 511 11.93 3.16 -20.33
CA THR A 511 11.87 1.70 -20.58
C THR A 511 10.43 1.21 -20.82
N ALA A 512 10.28 -0.02 -21.29
CA ALA A 512 8.97 -0.70 -21.38
C ALA A 512 8.32 -0.91 -19.99
N ASN A 513 9.09 -0.91 -18.91
CA ASN A 513 8.60 -1.05 -17.54
C ASN A 513 8.40 0.29 -16.84
N GLU A 514 8.36 1.39 -17.60
CA GLU A 514 8.07 2.70 -17.04
C GLU A 514 6.64 2.78 -16.55
N ARG A 515 6.45 3.35 -15.36
CA ARG A 515 5.13 3.58 -14.79
C ARG A 515 5.19 4.69 -13.75
N ILE A 516 4.05 5.33 -13.52
CA ILE A 516 3.86 6.19 -12.36
C ILE A 516 3.92 5.33 -11.09
N ALA A 517 4.68 5.81 -10.13
CA ALA A 517 4.99 5.15 -8.86
C ALA A 517 4.51 5.97 -7.65
N GLY A 518 3.76 7.04 -7.89
CA GLY A 518 3.25 7.96 -6.86
C GLY A 518 3.33 9.42 -7.30
N SER A 519 2.87 10.30 -6.42
CA SER A 519 3.03 11.74 -6.55
C SER A 519 3.07 12.41 -5.17
N CYS A 520 3.36 13.70 -5.16
CA CYS A 520 3.15 14.56 -3.99
C CYS A 520 3.00 16.01 -4.43
N LEU A 521 2.67 16.89 -3.49
CA LEU A 521 2.54 18.32 -3.72
C LEU A 521 3.74 19.07 -3.12
N LEU A 522 4.17 20.09 -3.84
CA LEU A 522 5.02 21.16 -3.34
C LEU A 522 4.16 22.42 -3.20
N ILE A 523 4.28 23.10 -2.06
CA ILE A 523 3.58 24.35 -1.78
C ILE A 523 4.62 25.44 -1.57
N GLU A 524 4.57 26.47 -2.41
CA GLU A 524 5.33 27.69 -2.18
C GLU A 524 4.59 28.57 -1.17
N THR A 525 5.23 28.89 -0.06
CA THR A 525 4.64 29.74 1.00
C THR A 525 5.75 30.46 1.76
N THR A 526 5.40 31.11 2.87
CA THR A 526 6.33 31.68 3.83
C THR A 526 6.11 31.08 5.20
N SER A 527 7.12 31.09 6.07
CA SER A 527 6.89 30.87 7.49
C SER A 527 6.12 32.06 8.08
N LYS A 528 5.50 31.88 9.26
CA LYS A 528 4.92 33.02 10.01
C LYS A 528 5.92 34.15 10.32
N ASN A 529 7.22 33.88 10.24
CA ASN A 529 8.29 34.87 10.43
C ASN A 529 8.78 35.51 9.11
N GLY A 530 8.20 35.14 7.97
CA GLY A 530 8.51 35.71 6.65
C GLY A 530 9.56 34.95 5.84
N ASP A 531 10.20 33.91 6.38
CA ASP A 531 11.14 33.08 5.60
C ASP A 531 10.43 32.37 4.43
N PRO A 532 10.90 32.48 3.18
CA PRO A 532 10.33 31.73 2.06
C PRO A 532 10.53 30.22 2.21
N LEU A 533 9.49 29.43 1.97
CA LEU A 533 9.48 27.99 2.13
C LEU A 533 9.00 27.29 0.85
N LEU A 534 9.56 26.12 0.60
CA LEU A 534 9.02 25.11 -0.30
C LEU A 534 8.62 23.90 0.55
N VAL A 535 7.31 23.67 0.69
CA VAL A 535 6.77 22.65 1.59
C VAL A 535 6.39 21.41 0.80
N ILE A 536 6.96 20.25 1.15
CA ILE A 536 6.52 18.94 0.67
C ILE A 536 5.27 18.53 1.46
N ARG A 537 4.19 18.20 0.76
CA ARG A 537 2.92 17.73 1.32
C ARG A 537 2.46 16.47 0.59
N GLY A 538 1.94 15.48 1.35
CA GLY A 538 1.40 14.26 0.75
C GLY A 538 2.46 13.43 0.02
N LEU A 539 3.62 13.16 0.65
CA LEU A 539 4.68 12.36 0.02
C LEU A 539 4.22 10.91 -0.17
N ASN A 540 3.61 10.59 -1.31
CA ASN A 540 2.85 9.35 -1.49
C ASN A 540 3.36 8.54 -2.71
N PRO A 541 4.51 7.83 -2.57
CA PRO A 541 4.81 6.70 -3.44
C PRO A 541 3.71 5.62 -3.27
N ILE A 542 3.37 4.84 -4.29
CA ILE A 542 2.40 3.73 -4.17
C ILE A 542 2.88 2.70 -3.13
N GLU A 543 1.96 2.14 -2.34
CA GLU A 543 2.24 1.24 -1.20
C GLU A 543 3.20 0.10 -1.57
N ASN A 544 2.91 -0.64 -2.65
CA ASN A 544 3.78 -1.73 -3.09
C ASN A 544 5.17 -1.25 -3.52
N VAL A 545 5.27 -0.02 -4.05
CA VAL A 545 6.57 0.56 -4.44
C VAL A 545 7.39 0.85 -3.20
N ILE A 546 6.85 1.60 -2.23
CA ILE A 546 7.60 1.98 -1.03
C ILE A 546 7.92 0.78 -0.14
N ASN A 547 7.09 -0.27 -0.17
CA ASN A 547 7.37 -1.51 0.56
C ASN A 547 8.55 -2.32 -0.01
N GLU A 548 8.91 -2.11 -1.27
CA GLU A 548 10.11 -2.68 -1.90
C GLU A 548 11.38 -1.84 -1.74
N LEU A 549 11.25 -0.55 -1.43
CA LEU A 549 12.36 0.39 -1.34
C LEU A 549 12.87 0.51 0.10
N LYS A 550 14.14 0.83 0.24
CA LYS A 550 14.70 1.30 1.51
C LYS A 550 14.23 2.73 1.74
N VAL A 551 13.34 2.93 2.71
CA VAL A 551 12.64 4.22 2.89
C VAL A 551 13.60 5.37 3.15
N SER A 552 14.67 5.13 3.94
CA SER A 552 15.67 6.14 4.23
C SER A 552 16.43 6.64 2.99
N ASP A 553 16.75 5.74 2.05
CA ASP A 553 17.43 6.10 0.80
C ASP A 553 16.47 6.81 -0.16
N PHE A 554 15.22 6.35 -0.26
CA PHE A 554 14.16 7.04 -1.00
C PHE A 554 13.97 8.47 -0.50
N TYR A 555 13.74 8.65 0.81
CA TYR A 555 13.52 9.96 1.43
C TYR A 555 14.70 10.90 1.21
N LYS A 556 15.93 10.40 1.45
CA LYS A 556 17.14 11.19 1.25
C LYS A 556 17.27 11.68 -0.19
N LYS A 557 17.18 10.78 -1.18
CA LYS A 557 17.33 11.14 -2.60
C LYS A 557 16.21 12.05 -3.09
N TYR A 558 15.00 11.86 -2.60
CA TYR A 558 13.88 12.75 -2.88
C TYR A 558 14.13 14.15 -2.31
N THR A 559 14.45 14.25 -1.01
CA THR A 559 14.66 15.55 -0.35
C THR A 559 15.89 16.29 -0.84
N GLU A 560 16.99 15.60 -1.19
CA GLU A 560 18.15 16.20 -1.84
C GLU A 560 17.76 16.88 -3.16
N TYR A 561 16.96 16.20 -3.99
CA TYR A 561 16.45 16.78 -5.23
C TYR A 561 15.55 18.01 -4.99
N ILE A 562 14.59 17.92 -4.07
CA ILE A 562 13.70 19.07 -3.79
C ILE A 562 14.47 20.22 -3.14
N LYS A 563 15.50 19.93 -2.34
CA LYS A 563 16.38 20.96 -1.76
C LYS A 563 17.10 21.75 -2.85
N GLU A 564 17.56 21.10 -3.92
CA GLU A 564 18.12 21.82 -5.06
C GLU A 564 17.10 22.78 -5.71
N LEU A 565 15.82 22.39 -5.79
CA LEU A 565 14.77 23.27 -6.30
C LEU A 565 14.48 24.45 -5.36
N ALA A 566 14.44 24.18 -4.06
CA ALA A 566 14.25 25.20 -3.03
C ALA A 566 15.41 26.22 -3.05
N ASP A 567 16.65 25.75 -3.13
CA ASP A 567 17.84 26.60 -3.17
C ASP A 567 17.86 27.51 -4.42
N ARG A 568 17.52 26.97 -5.60
CA ARG A 568 17.42 27.76 -6.85
C ARG A 568 16.37 28.86 -6.80
N THR A 569 15.36 28.69 -5.95
CA THR A 569 14.27 29.64 -5.77
C THR A 569 14.38 30.46 -4.48
N GLY A 570 15.51 30.37 -3.77
CA GLY A 570 15.76 31.12 -2.54
C GLY A 570 14.83 30.76 -1.38
N ARG A 571 14.32 29.52 -1.36
CA ARG A 571 13.40 28.98 -0.34
C ARG A 571 14.13 27.96 0.53
N LYS A 572 13.69 27.82 1.78
CA LYS A 572 14.08 26.68 2.63
C LYS A 572 13.16 25.50 2.38
N LEU A 573 13.69 24.29 2.38
CA LEU A 573 12.88 23.08 2.27
C LEU A 573 12.19 22.77 3.61
N ALA A 574 10.91 22.46 3.52
CA ALA A 574 10.13 21.95 4.64
C ALA A 574 9.27 20.76 4.20
N ILE A 575 8.79 19.97 5.15
CA ILE A 575 7.91 18.83 4.93
C ILE A 575 6.81 18.78 6.00
N VAL A 576 5.62 18.35 5.61
CA VAL A 576 4.51 18.09 6.52
C VAL A 576 4.69 16.71 7.18
N ILE A 577 4.64 16.67 8.51
CA ILE A 577 4.65 15.43 9.33
C ILE A 577 3.61 15.62 10.43
N ASP A 578 2.42 15.07 10.22
CA ASP A 578 1.33 15.07 11.20
C ASP A 578 1.49 13.93 12.22
N ASP A 579 0.45 13.66 12.99
CA ASP A 579 0.45 12.76 14.13
C ASP A 579 0.05 11.30 13.80
N HIS A 580 -0.35 11.01 12.56
CA HIS A 580 -0.79 9.68 12.12
C HIS A 580 -0.65 9.47 10.60
N SER A 581 -0.57 8.21 10.18
CA SER A 581 -0.64 7.85 8.75
C SER A 581 -2.06 8.06 8.21
N GLY A 582 -2.18 8.62 7.01
CA GLY A 582 -3.48 8.88 6.37
C GLY A 582 -3.95 10.33 6.44
N GLY A 583 -3.15 11.22 7.04
CA GLY A 583 -3.40 12.65 7.09
C GLY A 583 -2.76 13.43 5.92
N SER A 584 -2.31 14.64 6.22
CA SER A 584 -1.63 15.58 5.32
C SER A 584 -0.17 15.24 4.98
N SER A 585 0.48 14.37 5.76
CA SER A 585 1.87 13.93 5.53
C SER A 585 1.97 12.84 4.45
N THR A 586 1.48 11.64 4.77
CA THR A 586 1.45 10.48 3.87
C THR A 586 0.46 9.44 4.40
N ASN A 587 -0.18 8.69 3.49
CA ASN A 587 -1.00 7.51 3.82
C ASN A 587 -0.22 6.19 3.63
N ARG A 588 1.12 6.26 3.67
CA ARG A 588 2.01 5.10 3.57
C ARG A 588 2.61 4.80 4.93
N PRO A 589 2.12 3.77 5.64
CA PRO A 589 2.52 3.52 7.03
C PRO A 589 4.02 3.39 7.22
N THR A 590 4.71 2.68 6.32
CA THR A 590 6.18 2.55 6.40
C THR A 590 6.88 3.91 6.26
N LEU A 591 6.47 4.72 5.30
CA LEU A 591 7.07 6.04 5.10
C LEU A 591 6.74 6.97 6.26
N PHE A 592 5.49 6.97 6.73
CA PHE A 592 5.07 7.75 7.89
C PHE A 592 5.89 7.40 9.13
N SER A 593 6.07 6.10 9.40
CA SER A 593 6.82 5.64 10.56
C SER A 593 8.28 6.12 10.53
N TYR A 594 8.90 6.14 9.34
CA TYR A 594 10.22 6.72 9.15
C TYR A 594 10.22 8.24 9.35
N LEU A 595 9.29 8.98 8.73
CA LEU A 595 9.21 10.44 8.85
C LEU A 595 9.02 10.88 10.31
N SER A 596 8.13 10.21 11.04
CA SER A 596 7.84 10.48 12.45
C SER A 596 9.01 10.16 13.39
N SER A 597 10.00 9.39 12.93
CA SER A 597 11.23 9.12 13.68
C SER A 597 12.30 10.21 13.51
N LEU A 598 12.13 11.14 12.56
CA LEU A 598 13.10 12.19 12.27
C LEU A 598 13.05 13.30 13.32
N GLU A 599 14.22 13.70 13.82
CA GLU A 599 14.35 14.86 14.70
C GLU A 599 14.50 16.15 13.88
N LEU A 600 13.37 16.70 13.43
CA LEU A 600 13.33 17.92 12.62
C LEU A 600 12.84 19.15 13.40
N LYS A 601 13.27 20.33 12.97
CA LYS A 601 12.86 21.60 13.56
C LYS A 601 11.50 22.05 13.01
N ARG A 602 10.51 22.16 13.89
CA ARG A 602 9.17 22.66 13.53
C ARG A 602 9.21 24.10 13.01
N VAL A 603 8.39 24.39 12.00
CA VAL A 603 8.13 25.72 11.45
C VAL A 603 6.63 25.90 11.25
N ASN A 604 6.12 27.11 11.54
CA ASN A 604 4.70 27.42 11.33
C ASN A 604 4.50 28.09 9.97
N VAL A 605 3.45 27.68 9.27
CA VAL A 605 3.03 28.25 7.97
C VAL A 605 1.66 28.95 8.08
N PRO A 606 1.31 29.88 7.18
CA PRO A 606 -0.02 30.50 7.08
C PRO A 606 -1.09 29.49 6.69
N TYR A 607 -2.29 29.61 7.26
CA TYR A 607 -3.43 28.74 6.92
C TYR A 607 -3.90 28.99 5.49
N ASP A 608 -4.17 30.25 5.14
CA ASP A 608 -4.78 30.61 3.85
C ASP A 608 -3.96 30.19 2.62
N ASP A 609 -2.63 30.12 2.74
CA ASP A 609 -1.73 29.73 1.65
C ASP A 609 -1.57 28.19 1.51
N THR A 610 -1.94 27.45 2.55
CA THR A 610 -1.57 26.04 2.71
C THR A 610 -2.74 25.10 3.03
N GLU A 611 -3.92 25.65 3.33
CA GLU A 611 -5.16 24.91 3.42
C GLU A 611 -5.43 24.25 2.07
N PHE A 612 -5.61 22.94 2.14
CA PHE A 612 -6.00 22.15 0.99
C PHE A 612 -6.65 20.89 1.52
N ASN A 613 -7.70 20.44 0.86
CA ASN A 613 -8.46 19.25 1.20
C ASN A 613 -9.01 19.20 2.66
N GLY A 614 -9.16 20.35 3.34
CA GLY A 614 -9.65 20.44 4.73
C GLY A 614 -8.62 20.09 5.81
N TYR A 615 -7.34 19.94 5.45
CA TYR A 615 -6.27 19.67 6.41
C TYR A 615 -5.48 20.94 6.77
N ASP A 616 -5.38 21.21 8.06
CA ASP A 616 -4.57 22.30 8.62
C ASP A 616 -3.12 21.83 8.84
N ILE A 617 -2.19 22.35 8.04
CA ILE A 617 -0.76 22.04 8.17
C ILE A 617 0.04 23.08 8.96
N THR A 618 -0.62 24.10 9.53
CA THR A 618 0.03 25.29 10.11
C THR A 618 1.00 24.99 11.24
N SER A 619 0.81 23.88 11.96
CA SER A 619 1.61 23.49 13.12
C SER A 619 2.29 22.13 13.00
N VAL A 620 2.17 21.46 11.85
CA VAL A 620 2.72 20.13 11.57
C VAL A 620 3.74 20.15 10.42
N THR A 621 4.38 21.30 10.19
CA THR A 621 5.41 21.49 9.17
C THR A 621 6.80 21.58 9.81
N TYR A 622 7.80 20.95 9.21
CA TYR A 622 9.16 20.84 9.75
C TYR A 622 10.20 21.16 8.68
N LEU A 623 11.29 21.83 9.07
CA LEU A 623 12.42 22.13 8.18
C LEU A 623 13.23 20.87 7.89
N VAL A 624 13.60 20.69 6.63
CA VAL A 624 14.51 19.65 6.16
C VAL A 624 15.87 20.30 5.95
N GLU A 625 16.69 20.35 7.00
CA GLU A 625 18.00 21.02 7.01
C GLU A 625 19.13 20.19 6.42
#